data_AF-X5P026-F1
#
_entry.id   AF-X5P026-F1
#
_cell.length_a   1.000
_cell.length_b   1.000
_cell.length_c   1.000
_cell.angle_alpha   90.00
_cell.angle_beta   90.00
_cell.angle_gamma   90.00
#
_symmetry.space_group_name_H-M   'P 1'
#
loop_
_entity.id
_entity.type
_entity.pdbx_description
1 polymer ?
#
loop_
_entity_poly.entity_id
_entity_poly.type
_entity_poly.pdbx_seq_one_letter_code
_entity_poly.pdbx_strand_id
1 'polypeptide(L)'
;MGQAPKLLVQNEPLVLSYMDRNGKIAIEQVADGFGMSKGQLAQTAGLARETLYRSERSRTVKTQGRLREMLEIISRVADWAGGKEQAMAWYRAQPLPAFGGRTAEALVKEGKAAAVRDYLDHMAVGGFA
;
A
#
# COMPACT_ATOMS: atom_id res chain seq x y z
N MET A 1 33.68 -24.03 0.99
CA MET A 1 32.72 -23.21 1.74
C MET A 1 31.88 -22.47 0.71
N GLY A 2 30.77 -23.06 0.26
CA GLY A 2 29.93 -22.47 -0.78
C GLY A 2 28.72 -21.82 -0.13
N GLN A 3 28.69 -20.48 -0.09
CA GLN A 3 27.51 -19.74 0.33
C GLN A 3 26.36 -20.09 -0.63
N ALA A 4 25.31 -20.68 -0.09
CA ALA A 4 24.06 -20.87 -0.81
C ALA A 4 23.49 -19.49 -1.19
N PRO A 5 22.94 -19.32 -2.41
CA PRO A 5 22.28 -18.08 -2.76
C PRO A 5 21.11 -17.88 -1.79
N LYS A 6 21.17 -16.81 -1.00
CA LYS A 6 20.04 -16.35 -0.19
C LYS A 6 18.91 -16.11 -1.18
N LEU A 7 17.95 -17.03 -1.19
CA LEU A 7 16.75 -16.99 -2.01
C LEU A 7 16.22 -15.56 -1.98
N LEU A 8 16.28 -14.90 -3.13
CA LEU A 8 15.52 -13.69 -3.39
C LEU A 8 14.07 -14.08 -3.09
N VAL A 9 13.59 -13.72 -1.89
CA VAL A 9 12.16 -13.61 -1.64
C VAL A 9 11.72 -12.56 -2.63
N GLN A 10 11.27 -13.01 -3.80
CA GLN A 10 10.58 -12.19 -4.76
C GLN A 10 9.37 -11.68 -4.00
N ASN A 11 9.48 -10.45 -3.51
CA ASN A 11 8.46 -9.78 -2.73
C ASN A 11 7.29 -9.57 -3.69
N GLU A 12 6.46 -10.60 -3.82
CA GLU A 12 5.33 -10.60 -4.75
C GLU A 12 4.51 -9.37 -4.41
N PRO A 13 4.28 -8.47 -5.39
CA PRO A 13 3.71 -7.18 -5.08
C PRO A 13 2.38 -7.39 -4.38
N LEU A 14 2.20 -6.80 -3.19
CA LEU A 14 1.06 -7.08 -2.31
C LEU A 14 -0.28 -6.98 -3.03
N VAL A 15 -0.35 -6.13 -4.07
CA VAL A 15 -1.50 -6.02 -4.95
C VAL A 15 -1.93 -7.40 -5.50
N LEU A 16 -1.01 -8.19 -6.04
CA LEU A 16 -1.27 -9.51 -6.62
C LEU A 16 -1.75 -10.51 -5.57
N SER A 17 -1.12 -10.51 -4.39
CA SER A 17 -1.50 -11.41 -3.29
C SER A 17 -2.92 -11.18 -2.77
N TYR A 18 -3.50 -10.00 -3.04
CA TYR A 18 -4.87 -9.67 -2.67
C TYR A 18 -5.85 -9.61 -3.85
N MET A 19 -5.46 -9.97 -5.07
CA MET A 19 -6.39 -10.05 -6.19
C MET A 19 -7.19 -11.38 -6.17
N ASP A 20 -8.50 -11.29 -6.42
CA ASP A 20 -9.33 -12.44 -6.77
C ASP A 20 -9.10 -12.84 -8.24
N ARG A 21 -9.60 -14.03 -8.62
CA ARG A 21 -9.58 -14.58 -9.98
C ARG A 21 -10.09 -13.61 -11.06
N ASN A 22 -10.94 -12.64 -10.70
CA ASN A 22 -11.44 -11.61 -11.60
C ASN A 22 -10.51 -10.37 -11.74
N GLY A 23 -9.30 -10.40 -11.17
CA GLY A 23 -8.34 -9.28 -11.20
C GLY A 23 -8.76 -8.08 -10.34
N LYS A 24 -9.65 -8.30 -9.36
CA LYS A 24 -10.14 -7.28 -8.41
C LYS A 24 -9.51 -7.50 -7.06
N ILE A 25 -9.15 -6.43 -6.37
CA ILE A 25 -8.64 -6.47 -5.00
C ILE A 25 -9.76 -6.93 -4.07
N ALA A 26 -9.53 -8.06 -3.39
CA ALA A 26 -10.42 -8.67 -2.42
C ALA A 26 -10.33 -7.92 -1.10
N ILE A 27 -11.24 -6.96 -0.89
CA ILE A 27 -11.28 -6.05 0.27
C ILE A 27 -11.24 -6.80 1.61
N GLU A 28 -11.96 -7.92 1.72
CA GLU A 28 -11.97 -8.77 2.92
C GLU A 28 -10.56 -9.27 3.26
N GLN A 29 -9.84 -9.78 2.27
CA GLN A 29 -8.49 -10.32 2.45
C GLN A 29 -7.47 -9.23 2.77
N VAL A 30 -7.62 -8.05 2.18
CA VAL A 30 -6.77 -6.90 2.55
C VAL A 30 -7.04 -6.49 4.00
N ALA A 31 -8.31 -6.40 4.39
CA ALA A 31 -8.70 -6.01 5.74
C ALA A 31 -8.16 -7.00 6.78
N ASP A 32 -8.37 -8.30 6.56
CA ASP A 32 -7.85 -9.39 7.38
C ASP A 32 -6.31 -9.40 7.42
N GLY A 33 -5.67 -9.29 6.25
CA GLY A 33 -4.22 -9.37 6.11
C GLY A 33 -3.44 -8.26 6.83
N PHE A 34 -4.09 -7.15 7.17
CA PHE A 34 -3.54 -6.05 7.97
C PHE A 34 -4.25 -5.89 9.33
N GLY A 35 -5.08 -6.85 9.75
CA GLY A 35 -5.75 -6.85 11.05
C GLY A 35 -6.69 -5.65 11.25
N MET A 36 -7.39 -5.21 10.20
CA MET A 36 -8.22 -4.01 10.23
C MET A 36 -9.66 -4.27 9.83
N SER A 37 -10.58 -3.44 10.35
CA SER A 37 -11.96 -3.42 9.86
C SER A 37 -12.03 -2.84 8.44
N LYS A 38 -13.04 -3.24 7.65
CA LYS A 38 -13.35 -2.63 6.34
C LYS A 38 -13.44 -1.10 6.41
N GLY A 39 -13.99 -0.56 7.49
CA GLY A 39 -14.10 0.89 7.67
C GLY A 39 -12.75 1.56 7.95
N GLN A 40 -11.84 0.88 8.65
CA GLN A 40 -10.48 1.36 8.84
C GLN A 40 -9.69 1.27 7.52
N LEU A 41 -9.86 0.20 6.75
CA LEU A 41 -9.27 0.04 5.43
C LEU A 41 -9.71 1.15 4.47
N ALA A 42 -11.01 1.44 4.43
CA ALA A 42 -11.55 2.54 3.63
C ALA A 42 -10.83 3.86 3.95
N GLN A 43 -10.76 4.21 5.23
CA GLN A 43 -10.11 5.45 5.66
C GLN A 43 -8.61 5.46 5.31
N THR A 44 -7.92 4.33 5.50
CA THR A 44 -6.49 4.18 5.19
C THR A 44 -6.21 4.36 3.69
N ALA A 45 -7.13 3.92 2.82
CA ALA A 45 -7.06 4.08 1.37
C ALA A 45 -7.64 5.41 0.86
N GLY A 46 -8.05 6.33 1.74
CA GLY A 46 -8.66 7.60 1.34
C GLY A 46 -10.08 7.50 0.78
N LEU A 47 -10.84 6.51 1.22
CA LEU A 47 -12.23 6.26 0.85
C LEU A 47 -13.17 6.52 2.02
N ALA A 48 -14.41 6.96 1.72
CA ALA A 48 -15.46 7.01 2.73
C ALA A 48 -15.81 5.59 3.20
N ARG A 49 -16.00 5.40 4.51
CA ARG A 49 -16.26 4.09 5.15
C ARG A 49 -17.36 3.29 4.45
N GLU A 50 -18.47 3.94 4.12
CA GLU A 50 -19.62 3.34 3.42
C GLU A 50 -19.32 2.82 2.00
N THR A 51 -18.23 3.25 1.38
CA THR A 51 -17.83 2.82 0.02
C THR A 51 -17.50 1.34 -0.04
N LEU A 52 -16.91 0.78 1.03
CA LEU A 52 -16.51 -0.62 1.08
C LEU A 52 -17.61 -1.56 1.61
N TYR A 53 -18.71 -1.02 2.15
CA TYR A 53 -19.86 -1.82 2.58
C TYR A 53 -20.86 -2.09 1.45
N ARG A 54 -20.95 -1.21 0.44
CA ARG A 54 -21.82 -1.43 -0.72
C ARG A 54 -21.08 -2.20 -1.81
N SER A 55 -21.51 -3.43 -2.10
CA SER A 55 -20.87 -4.34 -3.07
C SER A 55 -20.68 -3.74 -4.46
N GLU A 56 -21.59 -2.88 -4.92
CA GLU A 56 -21.47 -2.21 -6.22
C GLU A 56 -20.38 -1.14 -6.21
N ARG A 57 -20.32 -0.30 -5.16
CA ARG A 57 -19.33 0.78 -5.05
C ARG A 57 -17.93 0.25 -4.81
N SER A 58 -17.82 -0.84 -4.04
CA SER A 58 -16.55 -1.47 -3.72
C SER A 58 -15.82 -2.04 -4.95
N ARG A 59 -16.58 -2.39 -6.00
CA ARG A 59 -16.07 -2.93 -7.28
C ARG A 59 -15.77 -1.87 -8.34
N THR A 60 -16.11 -0.61 -8.09
CA THR A 60 -15.86 0.49 -9.04
C THR A 60 -14.38 0.67 -9.33
N VAL A 61 -14.06 1.13 -10.55
CA VAL A 61 -12.68 1.42 -10.97
C VAL A 61 -11.99 2.39 -10.00
N LYS A 62 -12.71 3.42 -9.53
CA LYS A 62 -12.18 4.41 -8.58
C LYS A 62 -11.80 3.79 -7.23
N THR A 63 -12.68 2.97 -6.65
CA THR A 63 -12.41 2.31 -5.36
C THR A 63 -11.26 1.32 -5.46
N GLN A 64 -11.24 0.51 -6.52
CA GLN A 64 -10.17 -0.45 -6.78
C GLN A 64 -8.84 0.26 -7.04
N GLY A 65 -8.86 1.40 -7.75
CA GLY A 65 -7.69 2.24 -7.95
C GLY A 65 -7.09 2.73 -6.64
N ARG A 66 -7.91 3.26 -5.73
CA ARG A 66 -7.44 3.74 -4.42
C ARG A 66 -6.83 2.64 -3.54
N LEU A 67 -7.44 1.45 -3.54
CA LEU A 67 -6.88 0.29 -2.85
C LEU A 67 -5.56 -0.15 -3.48
N ARG A 68 -5.46 -0.13 -4.81
CA ARG A 68 -4.21 -0.43 -5.53
C ARG A 68 -3.12 0.57 -5.17
N GLU A 69 -3.41 1.86 -5.24
CA GLU A 69 -2.45 2.93 -4.92
C GLU A 69 -1.88 2.75 -3.51
N MET A 70 -2.73 2.45 -2.52
CA MET A 70 -2.30 2.16 -1.15
C MET A 70 -1.38 0.92 -1.10
N LEU A 71 -1.80 -0.20 -1.72
CA LEU A 71 -1.04 -1.45 -1.70
C LEU A 71 0.30 -1.34 -2.43
N GLU A 72 0.38 -0.58 -3.53
CA GLU A 72 1.63 -0.32 -4.25
C GLU A 72 2.65 0.43 -3.37
N ILE A 73 2.19 1.46 -2.65
CA ILE A 73 3.04 2.21 -1.70
C ILE A 73 3.53 1.28 -0.59
N ILE A 74 2.64 0.51 0.03
CA ILE A 74 3.02 -0.42 1.11
C ILE A 74 3.99 -1.48 0.59
N SER A 75 3.72 -2.06 -0.59
CA SER A 75 4.59 -3.08 -1.19
C SER A 75 5.99 -2.56 -1.45
N ARG A 76 6.11 -1.30 -1.91
CA ARG A 76 7.41 -0.67 -2.17
C ARG A 76 8.18 -0.38 -0.89
N VAL A 77 7.48 -0.05 0.19
CA VAL A 77 8.10 0.23 1.49
C VAL A 77 8.45 -1.05 2.25
N ALA A 78 7.69 -2.14 2.06
CA ALA A 78 7.88 -3.41 2.75
C ALA A 78 9.28 -4.02 2.58
N ASP A 79 9.90 -3.79 1.42
CA ASP A 79 11.25 -4.27 1.10
C ASP A 79 12.31 -3.78 2.12
N TRP A 80 12.27 -2.49 2.47
CA TRP A 80 13.26 -1.87 3.36
C TRP A 80 12.73 -1.60 4.78
N ALA A 81 11.41 -1.58 4.98
CA ALA A 81 10.80 -1.44 6.31
C ALA A 81 10.80 -2.75 7.12
N GLY A 82 11.15 -3.88 6.50
CA GLY A 82 11.19 -5.19 7.18
C GLY A 82 9.85 -5.93 7.19
N GLY A 83 9.00 -5.68 6.19
CA GLY A 83 7.74 -6.42 5.98
C GLY A 83 6.49 -5.55 5.93
N LYS A 84 5.35 -6.19 5.64
CA LYS A 84 4.05 -5.52 5.41
C LYS A 84 3.55 -4.72 6.61
N GLU A 85 3.75 -5.23 7.83
CA GLU A 85 3.23 -4.60 9.05
C GLU A 85 4.00 -3.31 9.36
N GLN A 86 5.33 -3.36 9.22
CA GLN A 86 6.22 -2.22 9.41
C GLN A 86 6.01 -1.18 8.30
N ALA A 87 5.79 -1.63 7.06
CA ALA A 87 5.41 -0.72 5.97
C ALA A 87 4.06 -0.04 6.20
N MET A 88 3.07 -0.73 6.76
CA MET A 88 1.79 -0.12 7.15
C MET A 88 1.98 0.90 8.27
N ALA A 89 2.81 0.61 9.28
CA ALA A 89 3.14 1.57 10.32
C ALA A 89 3.83 2.82 9.75
N TRP A 90 4.81 2.63 8.86
CA TRP A 90 5.48 3.72 8.14
C TRP A 90 4.48 4.54 7.33
N TYR A 91 3.60 3.89 6.57
CA TYR A 91 2.59 4.55 5.73
C TYR A 91 1.69 5.50 6.52
N ARG A 92 1.31 5.10 7.74
CA ARG A 92 0.43 5.87 8.63
C ARG A 92 1.14 6.93 9.44
N ALA A 93 2.37 6.67 9.88
CA ALA A 93 3.01 7.45 10.93
C ALA A 93 4.25 8.22 10.46
N GLN A 94 4.92 7.81 9.38
CA GLN A 94 6.18 8.45 8.98
C GLN A 94 5.91 9.77 8.23
N PRO A 95 6.40 10.91 8.75
CA PRO A 95 6.33 12.18 8.04
C PRO A 95 7.29 12.17 6.86
N LEU A 96 6.83 12.65 5.69
CA LEU A 96 7.66 12.79 4.50
C LEU A 96 8.14 14.25 4.37
N PRO A 97 9.45 14.54 4.50
CA PRO A 97 9.97 15.92 4.47
C PRO A 97 9.63 16.66 3.17
N ALA A 98 9.72 15.98 2.02
CA ALA A 98 9.38 16.54 0.71
C ALA A 98 7.91 16.99 0.58
N PHE A 99 7.05 16.56 1.50
CA PHE A 99 5.62 16.90 1.53
C PHE A 99 5.25 17.72 2.77
N GLY A 100 6.19 18.46 3.34
CA GLY A 100 5.95 19.29 4.52
C GLY A 100 5.63 18.47 5.78
N GLY A 101 6.23 17.28 5.91
CA GLY A 101 6.05 16.40 7.06
C GLY A 101 4.74 15.61 7.06
N ARG A 102 4.01 15.58 5.94
CA ARG A 102 2.77 14.79 5.82
C ARG A 102 3.07 13.31 5.63
N THR A 103 2.19 12.46 6.12
CA THR A 103 2.32 11.00 5.97
C THR A 103 1.83 10.54 4.60
N ALA A 104 2.28 9.36 4.17
CA ALA A 104 1.81 8.76 2.93
C ALA A 104 0.27 8.56 2.95
N GLU A 105 -0.30 8.15 4.10
CA GLU A 105 -1.74 8.05 4.28
C GLU A 105 -2.46 9.39 4.01
N ALA A 106 -1.93 10.49 4.58
CA ALA A 106 -2.51 11.81 4.39
C ALA A 106 -2.49 12.23 2.90
N LEU A 107 -1.42 11.92 2.18
CA LEU A 107 -1.27 12.25 0.77
C LEU A 107 -2.18 11.38 -0.12
N VAL A 108 -2.33 10.09 0.18
CA VAL A 108 -3.28 9.22 -0.50
C VAL A 108 -4.71 9.70 -0.29
N LYS A 109 -5.08 10.13 0.92
CA LYS A 109 -6.38 10.75 1.21
C LYS A 109 -6.65 11.98 0.33
N GLU A 110 -5.62 12.76 0.00
CA GLU A 110 -5.72 13.90 -0.91
C GLU A 110 -5.71 13.54 -2.41
N GLY A 111 -5.50 12.26 -2.76
CA GLY A 111 -5.34 11.84 -4.15
C GLY A 111 -3.95 12.09 -4.73
N LYS A 112 -2.94 12.27 -3.87
CA LYS A 112 -1.53 12.49 -4.25
C LYS A 112 -0.69 11.20 -4.18
N ALA A 113 -1.31 10.03 -4.34
CA ALA A 113 -0.60 8.75 -4.25
C ALA A 113 0.47 8.59 -5.35
N ALA A 114 0.26 9.17 -6.54
CA ALA A 114 1.28 9.23 -7.59
C ALA A 114 2.54 9.96 -7.11
N ALA A 115 2.40 11.12 -6.45
CA ALA A 115 3.53 11.87 -5.92
C ALA A 115 4.29 11.10 -4.83
N VAL A 116 3.59 10.35 -3.98
CA VAL A 116 4.25 9.47 -2.98
C VAL A 116 5.07 8.39 -3.68
N ARG A 117 4.52 7.73 -4.71
CA ARG A 117 5.22 6.68 -5.46
C ARG A 117 6.45 7.22 -6.19
N ASP A 118 6.33 8.40 -6.80
CA ASP A 118 7.43 9.12 -7.44
C ASP A 118 8.54 9.44 -6.42
N TYR A 119 8.19 10.02 -5.27
CA TYR A 119 9.14 10.26 -4.19
C TYR A 119 9.86 8.99 -3.71
N LEU A 120 9.13 7.88 -3.54
CA LEU A 120 9.72 6.58 -3.20
C LEU A 120 10.63 6.05 -4.31
N ASP A 121 10.38 6.40 -5.57
CA ASP A 121 11.23 6.07 -6.71
C ASP A 121 12.55 6.81 -6.69
N HIS A 122 12.47 8.13 -6.51
CA HIS A 122 13.64 8.97 -6.35
C HIS A 122 14.50 8.55 -5.15
N MET A 123 13.89 8.20 -4.01
CA MET A 123 14.64 7.69 -2.85
C MET A 123 15.32 6.35 -3.11
N ALA A 124 14.67 5.43 -3.85
CA ALA A 124 15.26 4.15 -4.20
C ALA A 124 16.48 4.30 -5.13
N VAL A 125 16.47 5.32 -6.00
CA VAL A 125 17.60 5.64 -6.89
C VAL A 125 18.74 6.35 -6.13
N GLY A 126 18.43 7.15 -5.11
CA GLY A 126 19.41 7.90 -4.32
C GLY A 126 20.05 7.14 -3.14
N GLY A 127 19.59 5.93 -2.83
CA GLY A 127 20.05 5.11 -1.69
C GLY A 127 21.24 4.18 -1.98
N PHE A 128 21.77 4.21 -3.20
CA PHE A 128 22.97 3.47 -3.60
C PHE A 128 24.15 4.46 -3.80
N ALA A 129 24.69 5.00 -2.71
CA ALA A 129 25.99 5.69 -2.71
C ALA A 129 26.69 5.48 -1.36
#